data_AF-A0A258YTF1-F1
#
_entry.id   AF-A0A258YTF1-F1
#
_cell.length_a   1.000
_cell.length_b   1.000
_cell.length_c   1.000
_cell.angle_alpha   90.00
_cell.angle_beta   90.00
_cell.angle_gamma   90.00
#
_symmetry.space_group_name_H-M   'P 1'
#
loop_
_entity.id
_entity.type
_entity.pdbx_description
1 polymer ?
#
loop_
_entity_poly.entity_id
_entity_poly.type
_entity_poly.pdbx_seq_one_letter_code
_entity_poly.pdbx_strand_id
1 'polypeptide(L)'
;MKIAVLPGDGIGPEIVAQAVKVLDVLKRDGAKIEMETAPIGGAGYDEAGDPLPEATLKLAREADAVLLGAVGGPQYDALDRPLRPERGLLRIRKELNLFANLR
;
A
#
# COMPACT_ATOMS: atom_id res chain seq x y z
N MET A 1 14.08 -5.48 -9.33
CA MET A 1 13.17 -5.62 -8.18
C MET A 1 12.11 -4.53 -8.29
N LYS A 2 10.87 -4.92 -8.56
CA LYS A 2 9.71 -4.02 -8.61
C LYS A 2 9.09 -3.93 -7.21
N ILE A 3 8.91 -2.72 -6.68
CA ILE A 3 8.28 -2.45 -5.39
C ILE A 3 6.96 -1.72 -5.64
N ALA A 4 5.85 -2.28 -5.17
CA ALA A 4 4.59 -1.58 -5.07
C ALA A 4 4.62 -0.67 -3.83
N VAL A 5 4.53 0.64 -4.02
CA VAL A 5 4.53 1.63 -2.95
C VAL A 5 3.08 2.02 -2.65
N LEU A 6 2.61 1.68 -1.45
CA LEU A 6 1.23 1.84 -1.02
C LEU A 6 1.19 2.77 0.22
N PRO A 7 1.20 4.10 0.04
CA PRO A 7 1.37 5.04 1.15
C PRO A 7 0.21 5.02 2.14
N GLY A 8 -1.01 4.86 1.63
CA GLY A 8 -2.24 4.78 2.42
C GLY A 8 -2.62 6.12 3.08
N ASP A 9 -3.06 6.05 4.33
CA ASP A 9 -3.79 7.12 5.03
C ASP A 9 -2.98 7.79 6.14
N GLY A 10 -3.45 8.95 6.60
CA GLY A 10 -2.87 9.67 7.74
C GLY A 10 -1.41 10.06 7.50
N ILE A 11 -0.52 9.63 8.40
CA ILE A 11 0.94 9.87 8.27
C ILE A 11 1.61 8.95 7.24
N GLY A 12 0.89 7.96 6.70
CA GLY A 12 1.40 6.97 5.74
C GLY A 12 2.16 7.59 4.57
N PRO A 13 1.60 8.58 3.85
CA PRO A 13 2.29 9.33 2.80
C PRO A 13 3.63 9.95 3.24
N GLU A 14 3.69 10.54 4.43
CA GLU A 14 4.88 11.25 4.92
C GLU A 14 6.02 10.28 5.26
N ILE A 15 5.70 9.19 5.96
CA ILE A 15 6.70 8.19 6.38
C ILE A 15 7.19 7.36 5.19
N VAL A 16 6.31 7.02 4.25
CA VAL A 16 6.67 6.29 3.03
C VAL A 16 7.54 7.18 2.11
N ALA A 17 7.26 8.49 2.04
CA ALA A 17 8.14 9.40 1.32
C ALA A 17 9.58 9.41 1.86
N GLN A 18 9.79 9.26 3.17
CA GLN A 18 11.16 9.14 3.71
C GLN A 18 11.80 7.79 3.35
N ALA A 19 11.05 6.69 3.40
CA ALA A 19 11.54 5.38 2.98
C ALA A 19 11.94 5.37 1.49
N VAL A 20 11.15 6.01 0.62
CA VAL A 20 11.46 6.15 -0.81
C VAL A 20 12.76 6.93 -1.02
N LYS A 21 13.04 7.99 -0.26
CA LYS A 21 14.33 8.72 -0.36
C LYS A 21 15.54 7.80 -0.11
N VAL A 22 15.42 6.89 0.85
CA VAL A 22 16.49 5.91 1.13
C VAL A 22 16.62 4.90 -0.01
N LEU A 23 15.49 4.40 -0.54
CA LEU A 23 15.50 3.52 -1.72
C LEU A 23 16.10 4.18 -2.96
N ASP A 24 15.87 5.49 -3.15
CA ASP A 24 16.47 6.26 -4.23
C ASP A 24 18.00 6.38 -4.11
N VAL A 25 18.54 6.47 -2.89
CA VAL A 25 19.99 6.40 -2.67
C VAL A 25 20.53 5.04 -3.11
N LEU A 26 19.91 3.95 -2.66
CA LEU A 26 20.32 2.59 -3.07
C LEU A 26 20.23 2.39 -4.59
N LYS A 27 19.20 2.96 -5.23
CA LYS A 27 19.05 2.94 -6.68
C LYS A 27 20.19 3.68 -7.38
N ARG A 28 20.61 4.84 -6.88
CA ARG A 28 21.77 5.59 -7.39
C ARG A 28 23.08 4.82 -7.20
N ASP A 29 23.18 4.04 -6.14
CA ASP A 29 24.35 3.18 -5.84
C ASP A 29 24.35 1.85 -6.62
N GLY A 30 23.42 1.66 -7.56
CA GLY A 30 23.39 0.56 -8.51
C GLY A 30 22.37 -0.54 -8.22
N ALA A 31 21.55 -0.41 -7.18
CA ALA A 31 20.45 -1.34 -6.95
C ALA A 31 19.40 -1.22 -8.07
N LYS A 32 19.03 -2.36 -8.68
CA LYS A 32 18.02 -2.42 -9.75
C LYS A 32 16.61 -2.38 -9.17
N ILE A 33 16.21 -1.20 -8.69
CA ILE A 33 14.92 -0.95 -8.04
C ILE A 33 14.03 -0.13 -8.97
N GLU A 34 12.82 -0.65 -9.18
CA GLU A 34 11.70 0.04 -9.81
C GLU A 34 10.60 0.20 -8.77
N MET A 35 9.98 1.38 -8.72
CA MET A 35 8.93 1.70 -7.76
C MET A 35 7.73 2.23 -8.52
N GLU A 36 6.55 1.74 -8.17
CA GLU A 36 5.27 2.20 -8.72
C GLU A 36 4.31 2.40 -7.57
N THR A 37 3.64 3.55 -7.54
CA THR A 37 2.78 3.96 -6.43
C THR A 37 1.31 3.74 -6.77
N ALA A 38 0.54 3.20 -5.83
CA ALA A 38 -0.90 3.01 -5.98
C ALA A 38 -1.66 3.27 -4.66
N PRO A 39 -2.95 3.65 -4.72
CA PRO A 39 -3.75 3.95 -3.55
C PRO A 39 -4.21 2.66 -2.81
N ILE A 40 -4.34 2.73 -1.49
CA ILE A 40 -4.93 1.69 -0.64
C ILE A 40 -5.57 2.33 0.59
N GLY A 41 -6.50 1.63 1.25
CA GLY A 41 -7.14 2.11 2.46
C GLY A 41 -8.18 3.17 2.13
N GLY A 42 -8.25 4.21 2.96
CA GLY A 42 -9.11 5.37 2.73
C GLY A 42 -8.83 6.05 1.39
N ALA A 43 -7.55 6.24 1.05
CA ALA A 43 -7.14 6.78 -0.24
C ALA A 43 -7.62 5.93 -1.43
N GLY A 44 -7.65 4.60 -1.29
CA GLY A 44 -8.22 3.70 -2.31
C GLY A 44 -9.73 3.88 -2.45
N TYR A 45 -10.42 4.01 -1.33
CA TYR A 45 -11.85 4.27 -1.30
C TYR A 45 -12.20 5.64 -1.91
N ASP A 46 -11.45 6.68 -1.58
CA ASP A 46 -11.68 8.02 -2.10
C ASP A 46 -11.45 8.10 -3.63
N GLU A 47 -10.50 7.33 -4.15
CA GLU A 47 -10.17 7.32 -5.58
C GLU A 47 -11.13 6.42 -6.41
N ALA A 48 -11.48 5.24 -5.90
CA ALA A 48 -12.13 4.19 -6.68
C ALA A 48 -13.36 3.55 -6.00
N GLY A 49 -13.77 4.01 -4.82
CA GLY A 49 -14.86 3.43 -4.03
C GLY A 49 -14.53 2.07 -3.41
N ASP A 50 -13.28 1.61 -3.48
CA ASP A 50 -12.82 0.35 -2.91
C ASP A 50 -11.52 0.58 -2.08
N PRO A 51 -11.45 0.17 -0.80
CA PRO A 51 -10.22 0.27 -0.01
C PRO A 51 -9.04 -0.56 -0.54
N LEU A 52 -9.25 -1.46 -1.50
CA LEU A 52 -8.21 -2.10 -2.30
C LEU A 52 -8.67 -2.15 -3.77
N PRO A 53 -8.40 -1.09 -4.55
CA PRO A 53 -8.75 -1.05 -5.96
C PRO A 53 -8.09 -2.20 -6.73
N GLU A 54 -8.77 -2.70 -7.76
CA GLU A 54 -8.26 -3.83 -8.57
C GLU A 54 -6.90 -3.52 -9.21
N ALA A 55 -6.68 -2.29 -9.65
CA ALA A 55 -5.39 -1.84 -10.17
C ALA A 55 -4.27 -1.92 -9.12
N THR A 56 -4.56 -1.56 -7.86
CA THR A 56 -3.61 -1.70 -6.75
C THR A 56 -3.29 -3.17 -6.48
N LEU A 57 -4.30 -4.05 -6.47
CA LEU A 57 -4.08 -5.48 -6.27
C LEU A 57 -3.25 -6.07 -7.40
N LYS A 58 -3.55 -5.71 -8.65
CA LYS A 58 -2.77 -6.13 -9.82
C LYS A 58 -1.31 -5.70 -9.68
N LEU A 59 -1.06 -4.44 -9.35
CA LEU A 59 0.30 -3.94 -9.11
C LEU A 59 1.01 -4.75 -8.01
N ALA A 60 0.32 -5.00 -6.89
CA ALA A 60 0.90 -5.76 -5.79
C ALA A 60 1.21 -7.22 -6.16
N ARG A 61 0.45 -7.84 -7.08
CA ARG A 61 0.72 -9.18 -7.62
C ARG A 61 1.90 -9.22 -8.59
N GLU A 62 2.12 -8.14 -9.34
CA GLU A 62 3.22 -8.01 -10.30
C GLU A 62 4.53 -7.56 -9.64
N ALA A 63 4.47 -7.02 -8.42
CA ALA A 63 5.63 -6.54 -7.68
C ALA A 63 6.36 -7.69 -6.94
N ASP A 64 7.67 -7.54 -6.77
CA ASP A 64 8.50 -8.43 -5.96
C ASP A 64 8.32 -8.15 -4.45
N ALA A 65 7.95 -6.92 -4.10
CA ALA A 65 7.73 -6.47 -2.72
C ALA A 65 6.68 -5.37 -2.63
N VAL A 66 6.06 -5.24 -1.45
CA VAL A 66 5.11 -4.17 -1.13
C VAL A 66 5.67 -3.32 0.01
N LEU A 67 5.80 -2.01 -0.20
CA LEU A 67 6.09 -1.03 0.84
C LEU A 67 4.78 -0.32 1.22
N LEU A 68 4.21 -0.67 2.37
CA LEU A 68 2.94 -0.12 2.86
C LEU A 68 3.17 0.84 4.03
N GLY A 69 2.52 2.00 4.01
CA GLY A 69 2.54 2.99 5.09
C GLY A 69 1.58 2.64 6.22
N ALA A 70 0.43 3.33 6.26
CA ALA A 70 -0.64 3.08 7.23
C ALA A 70 -2.00 3.12 6.53
N VAL A 71 -3.03 2.51 7.12
CA VAL A 71 -4.41 2.64 6.65
C VAL A 71 -5.34 2.94 7.83
N GLY A 72 -6.43 3.64 7.57
CA GLY A 72 -7.44 4.00 8.57
C GLY A 72 -7.60 5.51 8.76
N GLY A 73 -8.75 5.90 9.29
CA GLY A 73 -9.06 7.29 9.59
C GLY A 73 -10.51 7.44 10.09
N PRO A 74 -10.80 8.30 11.07
CA PRO A 74 -12.16 8.46 11.63
C PRO A 74 -13.22 8.82 10.59
N GLN A 75 -12.83 9.48 9.49
CA GLN A 75 -13.74 9.84 8.40
C GLN A 75 -14.37 8.62 7.71
N TYR A 76 -13.78 7.42 7.85
CA TYR A 76 -14.26 6.19 7.22
C TYR A 76 -15.06 5.29 8.19
N ASP A 77 -15.24 5.69 9.46
CA ASP A 77 -15.91 4.87 10.47
C ASP A 77 -17.41 4.65 10.20
N ALA A 78 -18.04 5.58 9.48
CA ALA A 78 -19.42 5.50 9.05
C ALA A 78 -19.63 4.60 7.82
N LEU A 79 -18.56 4.21 7.12
CA LEU A 79 -18.68 3.33 5.96
C LEU A 79 -19.14 1.93 6.37
N ASP A 80 -19.84 1.28 5.43
CA ASP A 80 -20.13 -0.14 5.53
C ASP A 80 -18.85 -0.93 5.70
N ARG A 81 -18.92 -1.96 6.56
CA ARG A 81 -17.76 -2.77 6.95
C ARG A 81 -16.85 -3.17 5.80
N PRO A 82 -17.33 -3.64 4.61
CA PRO A 82 -16.48 -4.03 3.49
C PRO A 82 -15.67 -2.88 2.86
N LEU A 83 -16.15 -1.65 3.00
CA LEU A 83 -15.58 -0.44 2.38
C LEU A 83 -14.57 0.28 3.29
N ARG A 84 -14.41 -0.17 4.54
CA ARG A 84 -13.49 0.45 5.49
C ARG A 84 -12.01 0.17 5.13
N PRO A 85 -11.08 1.09 5.42
CA PRO A 85 -9.67 0.98 5.08
C PRO A 85 -8.99 -0.32 5.53
N GLU A 86 -9.31 -0.81 6.74
CA GLU A 86 -8.70 -2.03 7.30
C GLU A 86 -9.06 -3.27 6.50
N ARG A 87 -10.19 -3.26 5.75
CA ARG A 87 -10.54 -4.35 4.85
C ARG A 87 -9.60 -4.42 3.66
N GLY A 88 -9.12 -3.29 3.16
CA GLY A 88 -8.09 -3.27 2.11
C GLY A 88 -6.83 -3.98 2.58
N LEU A 89 -6.36 -3.68 3.79
CA LEU A 89 -5.19 -4.34 4.41
C LEU A 89 -5.38 -5.85 4.62
N LEU A 90 -6.56 -6.28 5.08
CA LEU A 90 -6.84 -7.71 5.26
C LEU A 90 -6.97 -8.44 3.92
N ARG A 91 -7.60 -7.81 2.92
CA ARG A 91 -7.74 -8.36 1.56
C ARG A 91 -6.39 -8.54 0.90
N ILE A 92 -5.53 -7.53 0.88
CA ILE A 92 -4.22 -7.65 0.21
C ILE A 92 -3.36 -8.76 0.82
N ARG A 93 -3.37 -8.92 2.16
CA ARG A 93 -2.67 -10.03 2.83
C ARG A 93 -3.20 -11.40 2.39
N LYS A 94 -4.53 -11.53 2.29
CA LYS A 94 -5.18 -12.77 1.84
C LYS A 94 -4.86 -13.07 0.37
N GLU A 95 -5.01 -12.07 -0.51
CA GLU A 95 -4.83 -12.21 -1.95
C GLU A 95 -3.38 -12.52 -2.36
N LEU A 96 -2.41 -12.05 -1.58
CA LEU A 96 -0.98 -12.34 -1.72
C LEU A 96 -0.53 -13.57 -0.89
N ASN A 97 -1.44 -14.25 -0.19
CA ASN A 97 -1.17 -15.42 0.64
C ASN A 97 -0.06 -15.22 1.70
N LEU A 98 -0.06 -14.06 2.38
CA LEU A 98 0.96 -13.69 3.38
C LEU A 98 0.64 -14.31 4.75
N PHE A 99 0.99 -15.59 4.93
CA PHE A 99 0.66 -16.35 6.15
C PHE A 99 1.59 -16.07 7.34
N ALA A 100 2.85 -15.73 7.09
CA ALA A 100 3.84 -15.49 8.13
C ALA A 100 3.96 -13.99 8.42
N ASN A 101 3.80 -13.62 9.69
CA ASN A 101 4.04 -12.26 10.16
C ASN A 101 5.22 -12.25 11.14
N LEU A 102 6.28 -11.54 10.78
CA LEU A 102 7.45 -11.30 11.62
C LEU A 102 7.32 -9.92 12.28
N ARG A 103 7.55 -9.83 13.59
CA ARG A 103 7.45 -8.60 14.39
C ARG A 103 8.64 -8.46 15.31
#